data_AF-A0A4V1SWV1-F1
#
_entry.id   AF-A0A4V1SWV1-F1
#
_cell.length_a   1.000
_cell.length_b   1.000
_cell.length_c   1.000
_cell.angle_alpha   90.00
_cell.angle_beta   90.00
_cell.angle_gamma   90.00
#
_symmetry.space_group_name_H-M   'P 1'
#
loop_
_entity.id
_entity.type
_entity.pdbx_description
1 polymer ?
#
loop_
_entity_poly.entity_id
_entity_poly.type
_entity_poly.pdbx_seq_one_letter_code
_entity_poly.pdbx_strand_id
1 'polypeptide(L)'
;MRTIALALSFVTLAAPALAQGTNVSPAEGNWGCIALIDNTKAGLLTVFAGSYGYASANFGSAASGTGDAEMGSDGVRFLNGSLATIGIGYGLVTFDPAGGDVLTLYNPEKAVLVCKPR
;
A
#
# COMPACT_ATOMS: atom_id res chain seq x y z
N MET A 1 -31.36 47.99 21.34
CA MET A 1 -30.86 47.55 20.02
C MET A 1 -29.84 46.45 20.30
N ARG A 2 -30.37 45.25 20.50
CA ARG A 2 -29.70 43.96 20.72
C ARG A 2 -29.84 43.21 19.41
N THR A 3 -28.89 42.34 19.09
CA THR A 3 -28.71 41.55 17.84
C THR A 3 -27.75 42.23 16.87
N ILE A 4 -26.94 41.41 16.18
CA ILE A 4 -25.80 41.76 15.29
C ILE A 4 -24.46 41.91 16.01
N ALA A 5 -24.02 40.85 16.72
CA ALA A 5 -22.59 40.64 17.00
C ALA A 5 -22.22 39.15 17.18
N LEU A 6 -23.00 38.22 16.62
CA LEU A 6 -22.72 36.78 16.64
C LEU A 6 -22.91 36.21 15.23
N ALA A 7 -22.00 36.53 14.30
CA ALA A 7 -22.01 35.89 12.99
C ALA A 7 -20.61 35.67 12.38
N LEU A 8 -19.53 36.02 13.09
CA LEU A 8 -18.16 35.92 12.55
C LEU A 8 -17.29 34.83 13.19
N SER A 9 -17.82 34.01 14.09
CA SER A 9 -17.07 32.98 14.80
C SER A 9 -17.29 31.54 14.29
N PHE A 10 -18.10 31.34 13.24
CA PHE A 10 -18.44 30.00 12.73
C PHE A 10 -17.74 29.60 11.42
N VAL A 11 -16.81 30.40 10.89
CA VAL A 11 -16.11 30.13 9.62
C VAL A 11 -14.64 29.73 9.83
N THR A 12 -14.33 29.06 10.94
CA THR A 12 -12.98 28.50 11.18
C THR A 12 -12.96 26.98 11.42
N LEU A 13 -14.11 26.29 11.37
CA LEU A 13 -14.18 24.83 11.52
C LEU A 13 -14.13 24.03 10.22
N ALA A 14 -14.01 24.69 9.06
CA ALA A 14 -13.79 24.01 7.78
C ALA A 14 -12.28 23.99 7.43
N ALA A 15 -11.43 23.54 8.36
CA ALA A 15 -10.12 23.08 7.95
C ALA A 15 -10.34 21.72 7.24
N PRO A 16 -9.90 21.54 5.99
CA PRO A 16 -9.95 20.23 5.38
C PRO A 16 -9.09 19.29 6.25
N ALA A 17 -9.63 18.13 6.61
CA ALA A 17 -8.90 17.06 7.28
C ALA A 17 -7.89 16.39 6.32
N LEU A 18 -7.03 17.20 5.69
CA LEU A 18 -5.95 16.79 4.80
C LEU A 18 -4.63 16.85 5.55
N ALA A 19 -4.51 16.07 6.62
CA ALA A 19 -3.22 15.94 7.34
C ALA A 19 -3.16 14.72 8.26
N GLN A 20 -3.65 13.55 7.84
CA GLN A 20 -3.06 12.30 8.36
C GLN A 20 -1.69 12.07 7.68
N GLY A 21 -0.83 13.09 7.75
CA GLY A 21 0.59 13.01 7.44
C GLY A 21 1.32 12.38 8.61
N THR A 22 0.96 11.13 8.93
CA THR A 22 1.97 10.22 9.46
C THR A 22 2.96 10.00 8.31
N ASN A 23 4.26 10.04 8.57
CA ASN A 23 5.30 9.66 7.60
C ASN A 23 5.23 8.15 7.33
N VAL A 24 4.08 7.68 6.84
CA VAL A 24 3.88 6.31 6.39
C VAL A 24 4.43 6.22 4.99
N SER A 25 5.24 5.20 4.75
CA SER A 25 5.75 4.93 3.42
C SER A 25 4.59 4.76 2.45
N PRO A 26 4.76 5.18 1.17
CA PRO A 26 3.71 5.04 0.17
C PRO A 26 3.27 3.58 -0.06
N ALA A 27 4.07 2.59 0.38
CA ALA A 27 3.71 1.18 0.27
C ALA A 27 2.82 0.68 1.43
N GLU A 28 2.65 1.45 2.51
CA GLU A 28 1.72 1.06 3.57
C GLU A 28 0.26 1.13 3.10
N GLY A 29 -0.51 0.09 3.40
CA GLY A 29 -1.90 -0.03 3.00
C GLY A 29 -2.30 -1.44 2.57
N ASN A 30 -3.51 -1.53 2.03
CA ASN A 30 -4.05 -2.75 1.44
C ASN A 30 -4.00 -2.67 -0.08
N TRP A 31 -3.55 -3.76 -0.70
CA TRP A 31 -3.25 -3.81 -2.12
C TRP A 31 -3.84 -5.07 -2.74
N GLY A 32 -4.55 -4.91 -3.85
CA GLY A 32 -5.02 -6.00 -4.68
C GLY A 32 -4.03 -6.26 -5.80
N CYS A 33 -3.44 -7.47 -5.81
CA CYS A 33 -2.36 -7.83 -6.72
C CYS A 33 -2.83 -8.68 -7.90
N ILE A 34 -2.29 -8.37 -9.08
CA ILE A 34 -2.41 -9.12 -10.33
C ILE A 34 -1.04 -9.71 -10.66
N ALA A 35 -1.02 -10.96 -11.13
CA ALA A 35 0.21 -11.61 -11.58
C ALA A 35 0.55 -11.15 -13.00
N LEU A 36 1.79 -10.70 -13.22
CA LEU A 36 2.22 -10.23 -14.54
C LEU A 36 2.43 -11.36 -15.55
N ILE A 37 2.54 -12.61 -15.09
CA ILE A 37 2.74 -13.76 -15.99
C ILE A 37 1.50 -14.07 -16.84
N ASP A 38 0.30 -13.90 -16.28
CA ASP A 38 -0.96 -14.28 -16.91
C ASP A 38 -2.08 -13.24 -16.77
N ASN A 39 -1.80 -12.10 -16.12
CA ASN A 39 -2.75 -11.02 -15.84
C ASN A 39 -3.98 -11.47 -15.03
N THR A 40 -3.83 -12.49 -14.19
CA THR A 40 -4.89 -12.97 -13.30
C THR A 40 -4.75 -12.45 -11.88
N LYS A 41 -5.81 -12.57 -11.08
CA LYS A 41 -5.80 -12.22 -9.66
C LYS A 41 -4.77 -13.08 -8.92
N ALA A 42 -3.75 -12.44 -8.36
CA ALA A 42 -2.71 -13.13 -7.60
C ALA A 42 -3.03 -13.21 -6.11
N GLY A 43 -3.56 -12.13 -5.51
CA GLY A 43 -3.82 -12.09 -4.08
C GLY A 43 -4.07 -10.69 -3.52
N LEU A 44 -4.08 -10.60 -2.20
CA LEU A 44 -4.13 -9.36 -1.44
C LEU A 44 -2.85 -9.22 -0.61
N LEU A 45 -2.25 -8.04 -0.64
CA LEU A 45 -1.10 -7.67 0.18
C LEU A 45 -1.53 -6.57 1.15
N THR A 46 -1.24 -6.74 2.43
CA THR A 46 -1.32 -5.68 3.43
C THR A 46 0.08 -5.40 3.92
N VAL A 47 0.48 -4.13 3.92
CA VAL A 47 1.75 -3.67 4.50
C VAL A 47 1.43 -2.66 5.58
N PHE A 48 1.93 -2.87 6.79
CA PHE A 48 1.62 -2.03 7.92
C PHE A 48 2.71 -2.10 8.99
N ALA A 49 3.18 -0.94 9.45
CA ALA A 49 4.03 -0.79 10.63
C ALA A 49 5.22 -1.76 10.69
N GLY A 50 5.96 -1.90 9.57
CA GLY A 50 7.15 -2.77 9.49
C GLY A 50 6.85 -4.27 9.34
N SER A 51 5.62 -4.62 9.00
CA SER A 51 5.20 -5.99 8.74
C SER A 51 4.35 -6.06 7.48
N TYR A 52 4.18 -7.26 6.94
CA TYR A 52 3.26 -7.51 5.85
C TYR A 52 2.50 -8.82 6.03
N GLY A 53 1.34 -8.89 5.38
CA GLY A 53 0.57 -10.11 5.16
C GLY A 53 0.20 -10.25 3.70
N TYR A 54 0.41 -11.44 3.13
CA TYR A 54 -0.01 -11.77 1.78
C TYR A 54 -1.00 -12.93 1.79
N ALA A 55 -2.13 -12.76 1.12
CA ALA A 55 -3.13 -13.78 0.90
C ALA A 55 -3.22 -14.08 -0.59
N SER A 56 -2.61 -15.20 -1.02
CA SER A 56 -2.71 -15.68 -2.40
C SER A 56 -4.15 -16.07 -2.74
N ALA A 57 -4.56 -15.82 -3.98
CA ALA A 57 -5.82 -16.30 -4.54
C ALA A 57 -5.82 -17.83 -4.74
N ASN A 58 -4.64 -18.45 -4.86
CA ASN A 58 -4.48 -19.89 -4.98
C ASN A 58 -4.37 -20.55 -3.60
N PHE A 59 -5.27 -21.49 -3.31
CA PHE A 59 -5.27 -22.27 -2.07
C PHE A 59 -3.97 -23.06 -1.91
N GLY A 60 -3.40 -23.05 -0.70
CA GLY A 60 -2.15 -23.75 -0.39
C GLY A 60 -0.88 -23.14 -1.00
N SER A 61 -0.96 -21.95 -1.60
CA SER A 61 0.20 -21.26 -2.15
C SER A 61 1.23 -20.94 -1.06
N ALA A 62 2.50 -21.26 -1.34
CA ALA A 62 3.63 -20.92 -0.48
C ALA A 62 3.87 -19.40 -0.36
N ALA A 63 3.27 -18.59 -1.25
CA ALA A 63 3.32 -17.14 -1.15
C ALA A 63 2.48 -16.60 0.02
N SER A 64 1.44 -17.33 0.44
CA SER A 64 0.56 -16.89 1.52
C SER A 64 1.27 -16.91 2.87
N GLY A 65 1.02 -15.90 3.68
CA GLY A 65 1.56 -15.79 5.03
C GLY A 65 1.93 -14.37 5.39
N THR A 66 2.76 -14.23 6.40
CA THR A 66 3.20 -12.93 6.94
C THR A 66 4.72 -12.88 7.00
N GLY A 67 5.26 -11.68 7.23
CA GLY A 67 6.67 -11.47 7.48
C GLY A 67 6.95 -10.03 7.87
N ASP A 68 8.21 -9.76 8.15
CA ASP A 68 8.70 -8.43 8.44
C ASP A 68 9.03 -7.68 7.15
N ALA A 69 8.80 -6.37 7.19
CA ALA A 69 9.01 -5.47 6.08
C ALA A 69 9.73 -4.22 6.55
N GLU A 70 10.62 -3.69 5.72
CA GLU A 70 11.25 -2.40 5.92
C GLU A 70 10.64 -1.39 4.96
N MET A 71 10.15 -0.29 5.51
CA MET A 71 9.49 0.76 4.73
C MET A 71 10.52 1.74 4.16
N GLY A 72 10.49 1.91 2.83
CA GLY A 72 11.29 2.89 2.11
C GLY A 72 10.47 4.13 1.72
N SER A 73 11.15 5.19 1.31
CA SER A 73 10.51 6.43 0.84
C SER A 73 9.66 6.25 -0.42
N ASP A 74 9.95 5.21 -1.20
CA ASP A 74 9.36 4.90 -2.50
C ASP A 74 8.77 3.49 -2.56
N GLY A 75 8.73 2.76 -1.43
CA GLY A 75 8.37 1.35 -1.48
C GLY A 75 8.54 0.59 -0.18
N VAL A 76 8.69 -0.73 -0.32
CA VAL A 76 8.83 -1.68 0.79
C VAL A 76 9.84 -2.77 0.43
N ARG A 77 10.65 -3.19 1.40
CA ARG A 77 11.55 -4.34 1.28
C ARG A 77 11.05 -5.45 2.21
N PHE A 78 10.87 -6.67 1.69
CA PHE A 78 10.47 -7.82 2.49
C PHE A 78 11.72 -8.48 3.09
N LEU A 79 11.83 -8.47 4.42
CA LEU A 79 13.02 -8.94 5.11
C LEU A 79 13.01 -10.46 5.32
N ASN A 80 11.82 -11.02 5.54
CA ASN A 80 11.61 -12.45 5.77
C ASN A 80 10.17 -12.86 5.40
N GLY A 81 9.77 -14.07 5.78
CA GLY A 81 8.41 -14.57 5.57
C GLY A 81 8.18 -15.16 4.18
N SER A 82 6.92 -15.45 3.88
CA SER A 82 6.53 -16.21 2.69
C SER A 82 6.99 -15.57 1.37
N LEU A 83 6.83 -14.25 1.20
CA LEU A 83 7.22 -13.54 -0.02
C LEU A 83 8.73 -13.57 -0.24
N ALA A 84 9.52 -13.25 0.80
CA ALA A 84 10.98 -13.32 0.73
C ALA A 84 11.46 -14.76 0.43
N THR A 85 10.82 -15.76 1.02
CA THR A 85 11.15 -17.19 0.83
C THR A 85 10.93 -17.65 -0.61
N ILE A 86 9.88 -17.17 -1.28
CA ILE A 86 9.64 -17.46 -2.70
C ILE A 86 10.41 -16.54 -3.66
N GLY A 87 11.27 -15.67 -3.13
CA GLY A 87 12.14 -14.80 -3.90
C GLY A 87 11.56 -13.43 -4.28
N ILE A 88 10.42 -13.02 -3.72
CA ILE A 88 9.90 -11.66 -3.88
C ILE A 88 10.50 -10.78 -2.79
N GLY A 89 11.45 -9.92 -3.16
CA GLY A 89 12.31 -9.21 -2.21
C GLY A 89 11.86 -7.78 -1.88
N TYR A 90 11.22 -7.08 -2.81
CA TYR A 90 10.83 -5.69 -2.62
C TYR A 90 9.66 -5.28 -3.53
N GLY A 91 9.06 -4.15 -3.21
CA GLY A 91 8.07 -3.48 -4.03
C GLY A 91 8.31 -1.97 -4.10
N LEU A 92 8.03 -1.39 -5.26
CA LEU A 92 8.15 0.06 -5.50
C LEU A 92 6.79 0.64 -5.85
N VAL A 93 6.47 1.78 -5.25
CA VAL A 93 5.27 2.55 -5.54
C VAL A 93 5.57 3.57 -6.62
N THR A 94 4.72 3.56 -7.63
CA THR A 94 4.74 4.47 -8.78
C THR A 94 3.32 4.94 -9.06
N PHE A 95 3.15 5.84 -10.03
CA PHE A 95 1.83 6.30 -10.45
C PHE A 95 1.47 5.72 -11.82
N ASP A 96 0.22 5.30 -12.00
CA ASP A 96 -0.34 5.00 -13.31
C ASP A 96 -0.62 6.29 -14.11
N PRO A 97 -0.94 6.22 -15.42
CA PRO A 97 -1.21 7.41 -16.23
C PRO A 97 -2.40 8.26 -15.76
N ALA A 98 -3.28 7.71 -14.91
CA ALA A 98 -4.39 8.43 -14.31
C ALA A 98 -4.02 9.04 -12.94
N GLY A 99 -2.76 8.88 -12.49
CA GLY A 99 -2.26 9.36 -11.21
C GLY A 99 -2.60 8.47 -10.02
N GLY A 100 -3.07 7.24 -10.26
CA GLY A 100 -3.35 6.28 -9.19
C GLY A 100 -2.09 5.55 -8.74
N ASP A 101 -1.98 5.28 -7.44
CA ASP A 101 -0.85 4.51 -6.89
C ASP A 101 -0.81 3.08 -7.43
N VAL A 102 0.40 2.63 -7.74
CA VAL A 102 0.70 1.27 -8.20
C VAL A 102 1.93 0.76 -7.49
N LEU A 103 1.75 -0.29 -6.69
CA LEU A 103 2.83 -1.02 -6.04
C LEU A 103 3.22 -2.21 -6.93
N THR A 104 4.44 -2.18 -7.48
CA THR A 104 4.97 -3.29 -8.28
C THR A 104 5.95 -4.09 -7.45
N LEU A 105 5.75 -5.41 -7.34
CA LEU A 105 6.65 -6.30 -6.59
C LEU A 105 7.61 -7.01 -7.53
N TYR A 106 8.83 -7.21 -7.04
CA TYR A 106 9.96 -7.71 -7.82
C TYR A 106 10.60 -8.93 -7.18
N ASN A 107 11.02 -9.86 -8.04
CA ASN A 107 12.07 -10.81 -7.72
C ASN A 107 13.42 -10.28 -8.30
N PRO A 108 14.55 -10.98 -8.10
CA PRO A 108 15.84 -10.52 -8.62
C PRO A 108 15.92 -10.34 -10.14
N GLU A 109 15.00 -10.93 -10.89
CA GLU A 109 15.02 -10.95 -12.36
C GLU A 109 14.09 -9.91 -12.98
N LYS A 110 12.90 -9.70 -12.40
CA LYS A 110 11.82 -8.92 -13.00
C LYS A 110 10.68 -8.57 -12.03
N ALA A 111 9.80 -7.69 -12.50
CA ALA A 111 8.49 -7.48 -11.90
C ALA A 111 7.65 -8.76 -12.01
N VAL A 112 6.99 -9.14 -10.90
CA VAL A 112 6.18 -10.36 -10.82
C VAL A 112 4.71 -10.06 -10.52
N LEU A 113 4.44 -9.07 -9.68
CA LEU A 113 3.08 -8.66 -9.31
C LEU A 113 2.93 -7.14 -9.50
N VAL A 114 1.75 -6.72 -9.95
CA VAL A 114 1.33 -5.32 -9.93
C VAL A 114 0.10 -5.21 -9.04
N CYS A 115 0.17 -4.33 -8.06
CA CYS A 115 -0.86 -4.19 -7.05
C CYS A 115 -1.42 -2.75 -7.02
N LYS A 116 -2.74 -2.64 -6.83
CA LYS A 116 -3.47 -1.37 -6.72
C LYS A 116 -4.14 -1.24 -5.35
N PRO A 117 -4.36 -0.02 -4.82
CA PRO A 117 -5.02 0.18 -3.53
C PRO A 117 -6.38 -0.51 -3.42
N ARG A 118 -6.73 -0.98 -2.22
CA ARG A 118 -7.98 -1.67 -1.88
C ARG A 118 -8.65 -1.10 -0.64
#